data_AF-A0A963E8G8-F1
#
_entry.id   AF-A0A963E8G8-F1
#
_cell.length_a   1.000
_cell.length_b   1.000
_cell.length_c   1.000
_cell.angle_alpha   90.00
_cell.angle_beta   90.00
_cell.angle_gamma   90.00
#
_symmetry.space_group_name_H-M   'P 1'
#
loop_
_entity.id
_entity.type
_entity.pdbx_description
1 polymer ?
#
loop_
_entity_poly.entity_id
_entity_poly.type
_entity_poly.pdbx_seq_one_letter_code
_entity_poly.pdbx_strand_id
1 'polypeptide(L)'
;MEKWITRGVAALVASGSIALFWTFGVFLAVPWRENRMLSLNSVEWQVLGIPLLVGMAVTWGALHILAIADRETSPRLYFAICVALLIASAMAVLGGVSWTTERIA
;
A
#
# COMPACT_ATOMS: atom_id res chain seq x y z
N MET A 1 11.72 -20.45 13.53
CA MET A 1 10.62 -20.47 12.54
C MET A 1 11.17 -20.84 11.18
N GLU A 2 10.44 -21.63 10.40
CA GLU A 2 10.85 -21.96 9.04
C GLU A 2 10.74 -20.70 8.15
N LYS A 3 11.80 -20.39 7.39
CA LYS A 3 11.89 -19.13 6.62
C LYS A 3 10.72 -18.94 5.66
N TRP A 4 10.18 -20.03 5.10
CA TRP A 4 9.01 -20.01 4.23
C TRP A 4 7.75 -19.53 4.94
N ILE A 5 7.54 -19.90 6.21
CA ILE A 5 6.39 -19.43 7.00
C ILE A 5 6.52 -17.92 7.25
N THR A 6 7.71 -17.45 7.64
CA THR A 6 7.95 -16.02 7.88
C THR A 6 7.75 -15.18 6.62
N ARG A 7 8.21 -15.67 5.46
CA ARG A 7 7.94 -15.04 4.15
C ARG A 7 6.46 -15.03 3.81
N GLY A 8 5.74 -16.12 4.08
CA GLY A 8 4.30 -16.20 3.86
C GLY A 8 3.52 -15.17 4.69
N VAL A 9 3.87 -15.02 5.97
CA VAL A 9 3.28 -13.99 6.84
C VAL A 9 3.61 -12.58 6.32
N ALA A 10 4.86 -12.32 5.93
CA ALA A 10 5.24 -11.04 5.34
C ALA A 10 4.43 -10.72 4.07
N ALA A 11 4.23 -11.70 3.19
CA ALA A 11 3.45 -11.55 1.97
C ALA A 11 1.97 -11.26 2.27
N LEU A 12 1.39 -11.91 3.27
CA LEU A 12 0.00 -11.66 3.68
C LEU A 12 -0.16 -10.24 4.25
N VAL A 13 0.75 -9.79 5.11
CA VAL A 13 0.75 -8.42 5.64
C VAL A 13 0.94 -7.40 4.52
N ALA A 14 1.86 -7.66 3.58
CA ALA A 14 2.06 -6.82 2.40
C ALA A 14 0.80 -6.71 1.54
N SER A 15 0.07 -7.82 1.34
CA SER A 15 -1.19 -7.81 0.58
C SER A 15 -2.26 -6.92 1.23
N GLY A 16 -2.34 -6.92 2.57
CA GLY A 16 -3.23 -6.02 3.31
C GLY A 16 -2.87 -4.55 3.11
N SER A 17 -1.57 -4.22 3.08
CA SER A 17 -1.10 -2.87 2.76
C SER A 17 -1.46 -2.44 1.34
N ILE A 18 -1.26 -3.32 0.35
CA ILE A 18 -1.64 -3.08 -1.05
C ILE A 18 -3.14 -2.76 -1.16
N ALA A 19 -3.99 -3.50 -0.44
CA ALA A 19 -5.43 -3.23 -0.42
C ALA A 19 -5.78 -1.85 0.18
N LEU A 20 -5.05 -1.41 1.22
CA LEU A 20 -5.21 -0.08 1.80
C LEU A 20 -4.76 1.02 0.84
N PHE A 21 -3.66 0.83 0.11
CA PHE A 21 -3.22 1.79 -0.92
C PHE A 21 -4.18 1.85 -2.11
N TRP A 22 -4.77 0.71 -2.50
CA TRP A 22 -5.84 0.70 -3.49
C TRP A 22 -7.05 1.51 -3.00
N THR A 23 -7.48 1.30 -1.76
CA THR A 23 -8.59 2.04 -1.13
C THR A 23 -8.30 3.55 -1.07
N PHE A 24 -7.07 3.93 -0.71
CA PHE A 24 -6.63 5.32 -0.80
C PHE A 24 -6.81 5.88 -2.21
N GLY A 25 -6.33 5.15 -3.23
CA GLY A 25 -6.49 5.55 -4.64
C GLY A 25 -7.95 5.73 -5.06
N VAL A 26 -8.83 4.82 -4.63
CA VAL A 26 -10.28 4.88 -4.91
C VAL A 26 -10.87 6.20 -4.42
N PHE A 27 -10.58 6.60 -3.18
CA PHE A 27 -11.12 7.82 -2.59
C PHE A 27 -10.39 9.08 -3.06
N LEU A 28 -9.11 8.99 -3.39
CA LEU A 28 -8.30 10.11 -3.87
C LEU A 28 -8.79 10.66 -5.21
N ALA A 29 -9.31 9.78 -6.08
CA ALA A 29 -9.67 10.13 -7.46
C ALA A 29 -10.68 11.29 -7.55
N VAL A 30 -11.68 11.31 -6.66
CA VAL A 30 -12.77 12.29 -6.70
C VAL A 30 -12.30 13.72 -6.40
N PRO A 31 -11.70 14.02 -5.23
CA PRO A 31 -11.24 15.36 -4.93
C PRO A 31 -10.07 15.81 -5.82
N TRP A 32 -9.29 14.86 -6.34
CA TRP A 32 -8.25 15.13 -7.33
C TRP A 32 -8.85 15.63 -8.65
N ARG A 33 -9.84 14.92 -9.19
CA ARG A 33 -10.54 15.30 -10.43
C ARG A 33 -11.25 16.65 -10.29
N GLU A 34 -11.86 16.90 -9.15
CA GLU A 34 -12.60 18.13 -8.87
C GLU A 34 -11.70 19.31 -8.45
N ASN A 35 -10.38 19.13 -8.45
CA ASN A 35 -9.38 20.13 -8.06
C ASN A 35 -9.64 20.77 -6.69
N ARG A 36 -10.22 19.99 -5.76
CA ARG A 36 -10.64 20.45 -4.43
C ARG A 36 -9.88 19.79 -3.27
N MET A 37 -8.71 19.23 -3.54
CA MET A 37 -7.83 18.61 -2.55
C MET A 37 -7.51 19.52 -1.35
N LEU A 38 -7.49 20.84 -1.55
CA LEU A 38 -7.24 21.83 -0.49
C LEU A 38 -8.49 22.23 0.30
N SER A 39 -9.68 21.78 -0.11
CA SER A 39 -10.97 22.14 0.47
C SER A 39 -11.68 20.93 1.09
N LEU A 40 -10.94 19.90 1.46
CA LEU A 40 -11.47 18.70 2.09
C LEU A 40 -11.94 18.98 3.52
N ASN A 41 -13.08 18.41 3.90
CA ASN A 41 -13.55 18.44 5.27
C ASN A 41 -12.82 17.39 6.15
N SER A 42 -13.05 17.42 7.47
CA SER A 42 -12.41 16.51 8.41
C SER A 42 -12.68 15.02 8.14
N VAL A 43 -13.87 14.68 7.64
CA VAL A 43 -14.26 13.29 7.34
C VAL A 43 -13.53 12.81 6.09
N GLU A 44 -13.47 13.63 5.04
CA GLU A 44 -12.74 13.31 3.80
C GLU A 44 -11.24 13.13 4.07
N TRP A 45 -10.68 13.97 4.95
CA TRP A 45 -9.31 13.79 5.44
C TRP A 45 -9.09 12.46 6.17
N GLN A 46 -10.07 11.99 6.95
CA GLN A 46 -9.97 10.67 7.60
C GLN A 46 -10.07 9.53 6.58
N VAL A 47 -11.00 9.63 5.62
CA VAL A 47 -11.20 8.60 4.59
C VAL A 47 -9.97 8.45 3.69
N LEU A 48 -9.24 9.54 3.41
CA LEU A 48 -7.97 9.48 2.69
C LEU A 48 -6.78 9.13 3.60
N GLY A 49 -6.72 9.76 4.77
CA GLY A 49 -5.58 9.67 5.68
C GLY A 49 -5.45 8.30 6.33
N ILE A 50 -6.55 7.66 6.75
CA ILE A 50 -6.50 6.38 7.44
C ILE A 50 -5.92 5.28 6.53
N PRO A 51 -6.42 5.04 5.31
CA PRO A 51 -5.84 4.03 4.44
C PRO A 51 -4.37 4.31 4.08
N LEU A 52 -3.99 5.58 3.92
CA LEU A 52 -2.60 5.95 3.66
C LEU A 52 -1.69 5.66 4.85
N LEU A 53 -2.02 6.17 6.04
CA LEU A 53 -1.20 6.04 7.25
C LEU A 53 -1.14 4.60 7.75
N VAL A 54 -2.29 3.91 7.79
CA VAL A 54 -2.35 2.50 8.18
C VAL A 54 -1.65 1.65 7.11
N GLY A 55 -1.84 1.95 5.82
CA GLY A 55 -1.15 1.27 4.73
C GLY A 55 0.37 1.35 4.86
N MET A 56 0.92 2.52 5.20
CA MET A 56 2.34 2.72 5.49
C MET A 56 2.80 1.91 6.72
N ALA A 57 2.04 1.95 7.82
CA ALA A 57 2.37 1.19 9.03
C ALA A 57 2.37 -0.33 8.77
N VAL A 58 1.42 -0.83 7.98
CA VAL A 58 1.35 -2.24 7.58
C VAL A 58 2.50 -2.59 6.62
N THR A 59 2.86 -1.70 5.68
CA THR A 59 4.05 -1.88 4.81
C THR A 59 5.30 -2.04 5.66
N TRP A 60 5.49 -1.16 6.66
CA TRP A 60 6.61 -1.21 7.58
C TRP A 60 6.67 -2.55 8.32
N GLY A 61 5.53 -3.03 8.82
CA GLY A 61 5.40 -4.36 9.44
C GLY A 61 5.81 -5.49 8.50
N ALA A 62 5.34 -5.48 7.25
CA ALA A 62 5.70 -6.47 6.25
C ALA A 62 7.21 -6.48 5.96
N LEU A 63 7.81 -5.31 5.77
CA LEU A 63 9.24 -5.14 5.53
C LEU A 63 10.08 -5.60 6.74
N HIS A 64 9.62 -5.33 7.95
CA HIS A 64 10.28 -5.78 9.17
C HIS A 64 10.29 -7.31 9.29
N ILE A 65 9.16 -7.98 9.03
CA ILE A 65 9.07 -9.45 9.02
C ILE A 65 9.96 -10.03 7.92
N LEU A 66 9.96 -9.42 6.72
CA LEU A 66 10.81 -9.86 5.61
C LEU A 66 12.30 -9.68 5.92
N ALA A 67 12.69 -8.60 6.59
CA ALA A 67 14.07 -8.34 6.99
C ALA A 67 14.60 -9.43 7.93
N ILE A 68 13.77 -9.92 8.86
CA ILE A 68 14.12 -11.04 9.76
C ILE A 68 14.38 -12.33 8.96
N ALA A 69 13.63 -12.56 7.87
CA ALA A 69 13.76 -13.78 7.08
C ALA A 69 14.99 -13.78 6.15
N ASP A 70 15.24 -12.66 5.46
CA ASP A 70 16.06 -12.65 4.24
C ASP A 70 17.25 -11.69 4.24
N ARG A 71 17.30 -10.70 5.13
CA ARG A 71 18.31 -9.62 5.06
C ARG A 71 19.74 -10.14 5.20
N GLU A 72 19.97 -11.10 6.08
CA GLU A 72 21.31 -11.66 6.33
C GLU A 72 21.68 -12.77 5.35
N THR A 73 20.72 -13.60 4.95
CA THR A 73 21.00 -14.77 4.10
C THR A 73 20.98 -14.43 2.61
N SER A 74 20.15 -13.48 2.18
CA SER A 74 19.90 -13.19 0.77
C SER A 74 19.53 -11.71 0.56
N PRO A 75 20.48 -10.78 0.76
CA PRO A 75 20.21 -9.34 0.73
C PRO A 75 19.69 -8.84 -0.62
N ARG A 76 20.11 -9.46 -1.72
CA ARG A 76 19.60 -9.14 -3.08
C ARG A 76 18.12 -9.50 -3.24
N LEU A 77 17.71 -10.65 -2.70
CA LEU A 77 16.31 -11.09 -2.75
C LEU A 77 15.43 -10.17 -1.90
N TYR A 78 15.90 -9.83 -0.70
CA TYR A 78 15.23 -8.84 0.17
C TYR A 78 15.01 -7.52 -0.58
N PHE A 79 16.05 -6.95 -1.18
CA PHE A 79 15.94 -5.69 -1.92
C PHE A 79 15.00 -5.81 -3.13
N ALA A 80 15.07 -6.90 -3.89
CA ALA A 80 14.18 -7.15 -5.02
C ALA A 80 12.70 -7.19 -4.57
N ILE A 81 12.39 -7.85 -3.45
CA ILE A 81 11.03 -7.90 -2.90
C ILE A 81 10.58 -6.52 -2.41
N CYS A 82 11.46 -5.74 -1.77
CA CYS A 82 11.14 -4.36 -1.37
C CYS A 82 10.79 -3.48 -2.57
N VAL A 83 11.57 -3.56 -3.65
CA VAL A 83 11.30 -2.83 -4.91
C VAL A 83 9.99 -3.31 -5.53
N ALA A 84 9.76 -4.62 -5.58
CA ALA A 84 8.51 -5.18 -6.10
C ALA A 84 7.30 -4.71 -5.29
N LEU A 85 7.40 -4.65 -3.96
CA LEU A 85 6.36 -4.13 -3.09
C LEU A 85 6.10 -2.64 -3.34
N LEU A 86 7.14 -1.84 -3.51
CA LEU A 86 7.00 -0.41 -3.83
C LEU A 86 6.27 -0.20 -5.17
N ILE A 87 6.64 -0.97 -6.20
CA ILE A 87 5.96 -0.93 -7.50
C ILE A 87 4.50 -1.37 -7.34
N ALA A 88 4.24 -2.46 -6.62
CA ALA A 88 2.89 -2.97 -6.38
C ALA A 88 2.02 -1.95 -5.63
N SER A 89 2.57 -1.26 -4.63
CA SER A 89 1.87 -0.20 -3.90
C SER A 89 1.53 0.99 -4.80
N ALA A 90 2.46 1.43 -5.66
CA ALA A 90 2.18 2.50 -6.63
C ALA A 90 1.09 2.07 -7.63
N MET A 91 1.18 0.85 -8.16
CA MET A 91 0.17 0.27 -9.04
C MET A 91 -1.19 0.12 -8.35
N ALA A 92 -1.22 -0.19 -7.05
CA ALA A 92 -2.47 -0.26 -6.29
C ALA A 92 -3.16 1.09 -6.21
N VAL A 93 -2.43 2.17 -5.90
CA VAL A 93 -2.97 3.54 -5.89
C VAL A 93 -3.52 3.90 -7.27
N LEU A 94 -2.74 3.70 -8.32
CA LEU A 94 -3.18 3.98 -9.71
C LEU A 94 -4.40 3.15 -10.10
N GLY A 95 -4.42 1.87 -9.71
CA GLY A 95 -5.55 0.97 -9.91
C GLY A 95 -6.82 1.47 -9.22
N GLY A 96 -6.71 1.93 -7.98
CA GLY A 96 -7.83 2.54 -7.26
C GLY A 96 -8.34 3.81 -7.94
N VAL A 97 -7.43 4.69 -8.36
CA VAL A 97 -7.79 5.91 -9.09
C VAL A 97 -8.51 5.59 -10.40
N SER A 98 -7.97 4.66 -11.19
CA SER A 98 -8.56 4.24 -12.47
C SER A 98 -9.97 3.66 -12.29
N TRP A 99 -10.16 2.79 -11.30
CA TRP A 99 -11.44 2.16 -10.99
C TRP A 99 -12.53 3.18 -10.68
N THR A 100 -12.20 4.22 -9.90
CA THR A 100 -13.15 5.30 -9.57
C THR A 100 -13.40 6.20 -10.77
N THR A 101 -12.35 6.52 -11.54
CA THR A 101 -12.47 7.39 -12.72
C THR A 101 -13.40 6.79 -13.77
N GLU A 102 -13.32 5.46 -14.00
CA GLU A 102 -14.22 4.72 -14.89
C GLU A 102 -15.70 4.77 -14.46
N ARG A 103 -15.98 4.98 -13.17
CA ARG A 103 -17.34 4.95 -12.59
C ARG A 103 -17.97 6.32 -12.41
N ILE A 104 -17.17 7.38 -12.52
CA ILE A 104 -17.62 8.78 -12.41
C ILE A 104 -17.67 9.46 -13.80
N ALA A 105 -17.11 8.83 -14.83
CA ALA A 105 -17.29 9.21 -16.23
C ALA A 105 -18.71 8.93 -16.71
#